data_AF-A0A521JUT8-F1
#
_entry.id   AF-A0A521JUT8-F1
#
_cell.length_a   1.000
_cell.length_b   1.000
_cell.length_c   1.000
_cell.angle_alpha   90.00
_cell.angle_beta   90.00
_cell.angle_gamma   90.00
#
_symmetry.space_group_name_H-M   'P 1'
#
loop_
_entity.id
_entity.type
_entity.pdbx_description
1 polymer ?
#
loop_
_entity_poly.entity_id
_entity_poly.type
_entity_poly.pdbx_seq_one_letter_code
_entity_poly.pdbx_strand_id
1 'polypeptide(L)'
;MTRSRGGGALRRLLSYLRAQQLERVESAVHPRLSVRVVSGRLRLDAARVNHSGGKLRDAWAQAFDALRPEQRRVERALLLGLGGGSAIELLRERGVRAHVDAVELDPVVVRVARE
;
A
#
# COMPACT_ATOMS: atom_id res chain seq x y z
N MET A 1 2.81 -22.17 -9.03
CA MET A 1 3.90 -22.54 -8.09
C MET A 1 3.39 -22.32 -6.67
N THR A 2 3.25 -23.40 -5.92
CA THR A 2 2.69 -23.47 -4.56
C THR A 2 3.75 -23.07 -3.52
N ARG A 3 3.66 -21.88 -2.92
CA ARG A 3 4.53 -21.46 -1.80
C ARG A 3 3.99 -22.02 -0.47
N SER A 4 4.89 -22.68 0.25
CA SER A 4 4.73 -23.30 1.58
C SER A 4 4.11 -22.35 2.62
N ARG A 5 3.05 -22.82 3.30
CA ARG A 5 2.25 -22.07 4.29
C ARG A 5 2.95 -21.86 5.66
N GLY A 6 4.06 -22.54 5.95
CA GLY A 6 4.68 -22.53 7.29
C GLY A 6 5.55 -21.31 7.61
N GLY A 7 6.30 -20.77 6.64
CA GLY A 7 7.26 -19.67 6.89
C GLY A 7 6.66 -18.26 6.96
N GLY A 8 5.44 -18.07 6.44
CA GLY A 8 4.82 -16.75 6.32
C GLY A 8 4.31 -16.17 7.65
N ALA A 9 3.81 -17.01 8.56
CA ALA A 9 3.29 -16.56 9.86
C ALA A 9 4.39 -16.05 10.79
N LEU A 10 5.51 -16.77 10.86
CA LEU A 10 6.67 -16.36 11.66
C LEU A 10 7.29 -15.06 11.15
N ARG A 11 7.43 -14.90 9.83
CA ARG A 11 7.91 -13.65 9.21
C ARG A 11 6.99 -12.46 9.49
N ARG A 12 5.67 -12.68 9.51
CA ARG A 12 4.69 -11.65 9.93
C ARG A 12 4.86 -11.25 11.38
N LEU A 13 5.05 -12.19 12.30
CA LEU A 13 5.25 -11.87 13.71
C LEU A 13 6.59 -11.13 13.94
N LEU A 14 7.67 -11.60 13.30
CA LEU A 14 8.98 -10.96 13.38
C LEU A 14 9.02 -9.54 12.78
N SER A 15 8.10 -9.24 11.85
CA SER A 15 7.98 -7.89 11.27
C SER A 15 7.54 -6.81 12.26
N TYR A 16 7.00 -7.19 13.43
CA TYR A 16 6.72 -6.26 14.53
C TYR A 16 8.00 -5.83 15.26
N LEU A 17 9.05 -6.64 15.22
CA LEU A 17 10.36 -6.32 15.81
C LEU A 17 11.27 -5.62 14.78
N ARG A 18 11.30 -6.11 13.54
CA ARG A 18 12.08 -5.52 12.45
C ARG A 18 11.47 -5.84 11.09
N ALA A 19 11.31 -4.82 10.26
CA ALA A 19 10.83 -4.95 8.88
C ALA A 19 11.54 -6.07 8.13
N GLN A 20 10.77 -6.95 7.49
CA GLN A 20 11.28 -8.11 6.75
C GLN A 20 11.13 -7.84 5.26
N GLN A 21 12.22 -7.86 4.49
CA GLN A 21 12.12 -7.83 3.03
C GLN A 21 11.68 -9.21 2.53
N LEU A 22 10.55 -9.27 1.82
CA LEU A 22 10.01 -10.51 1.26
C LEU A 22 10.51 -10.76 -0.15
N GLU A 23 10.48 -9.71 -0.97
CA GLU A 23 10.79 -9.84 -2.39
C GLU A 23 11.41 -8.55 -2.91
N ARG A 24 12.35 -8.68 -3.84
CA ARG A 24 12.80 -7.57 -4.69
C ARG A 24 12.21 -7.83 -6.06
N VAL A 25 11.43 -6.89 -6.55
CA VAL A 25 10.81 -6.97 -7.87
C VAL A 25 11.37 -5.84 -8.72
N GLU A 26 11.82 -6.20 -9.92
CA GLU A 26 12.25 -5.21 -10.91
C GLU A 26 11.09 -5.03 -11.90
N SER A 27 10.79 -3.78 -12.26
CA SER A 27 9.85 -3.46 -13.33
C SER A 27 10.50 -2.56 -14.35
N ALA A 28 9.93 -2.53 -15.56
CA ALA A 28 10.38 -1.65 -16.64
C ALA A 28 10.26 -0.15 -16.27
N VAL A 29 9.41 0.19 -15.30
CA VAL A 29 9.16 1.57 -14.85
C VAL A 29 9.97 1.90 -13.60
N HIS A 30 10.18 0.92 -12.71
CA HIS A 30 10.90 1.05 -11.45
C HIS A 30 11.95 -0.06 -11.31
N PRO A 31 13.24 0.24 -11.51
CA PRO A 31 14.29 -0.79 -11.53
C PRO A 31 14.58 -1.43 -10.16
N ARG A 32 13.98 -0.95 -9.05
CA ARG A 32 14.18 -1.50 -7.70
C ARG A 32 12.95 -1.32 -6.82
N LEU A 33 11.91 -2.12 -7.02
CA LEU A 33 10.81 -2.25 -6.06
C LEU A 33 11.16 -3.33 -5.03
N SER A 34 10.79 -3.10 -3.78
CA SER A 34 10.96 -4.08 -2.70
C SER A 34 9.65 -4.23 -1.95
N VAL A 35 9.20 -5.47 -1.80
CA VAL A 35 8.04 -5.81 -0.98
C VAL A 35 8.56 -6.16 0.41
N ARG A 36 8.08 -5.44 1.42
CA ARG A 36 8.46 -5.61 2.82
C ARG A 36 7.22 -5.94 3.66
N VAL A 37 7.38 -6.71 4.72
CA VAL A 37 6.38 -6.77 5.80
C VAL A 37 6.86 -5.87 6.93
N VAL A 38 5.99 -4.97 7.37
CA VAL A 38 6.22 -4.05 8.49
C VAL A 38 5.01 -4.14 9.41
N SER A 39 5.23 -4.51 10.67
CA SER A 39 4.16 -4.61 11.69
C SER A 39 2.97 -5.46 11.24
N GLY A 40 3.25 -6.59 10.61
CA GLY A 40 2.26 -7.56 10.13
C GLY A 40 1.61 -7.20 8.79
N ARG A 41 1.90 -6.03 8.21
CA ARG A 41 1.31 -5.56 6.94
C ARG A 41 2.32 -5.59 5.80
N LEU A 42 1.87 -6.03 4.63
CA LEU A 42 2.61 -5.89 3.37
C LEU A 42 2.75 -4.41 3.01
N ARG A 43 3.96 -4.01 2.64
CA ARG A 43 4.32 -2.67 2.23
C ARG A 43 5.17 -2.75 0.96
N LEU A 44 4.85 -1.92 -0.01
CA LEU A 44 5.65 -1.74 -1.21
C LEU A 44 6.55 -0.53 -1.02
N ASP A 45 7.86 -0.76 -1.08
CA ASP A 45 8.86 0.29 -0.94
C ASP A 45 9.79 0.26 -2.16
N ALA A 46 9.83 1.35 -2.92
CA ALA A 46 10.84 1.53 -3.96
C ALA A 46 12.17 1.91 -3.29
N ALA A 47 13.31 1.55 -3.89
CA ALA A 47 14.64 1.67 -3.29
C ALA A 47 15.05 3.07 -2.78
N ARG A 48 14.30 4.14 -3.10
CA ARG A 48 14.50 5.50 -2.57
C ARG A 48 13.23 6.23 -2.14
N VAL A 49 12.05 5.59 -2.19
CA VAL A 49 10.76 6.24 -1.87
C VAL A 49 9.86 5.27 -1.12
N ASN A 50 9.41 5.68 0.07
CA ASN A 50 8.39 4.98 0.84
C ASN A 50 7.04 5.17 0.15
N HIS A 51 6.53 4.16 -0.56
CA HIS A 51 5.25 4.26 -1.26
C HIS A 51 4.05 3.91 -0.37
N SER A 52 4.24 3.12 0.71
CA SER A 52 3.12 2.60 1.50
C SER A 52 3.30 2.68 3.03
N GLY A 53 4.06 3.65 3.57
CA GLY A 53 4.20 3.80 5.02
C GLY A 53 4.96 5.02 5.53
N GLY A 54 4.53 5.58 6.67
CA GLY A 54 5.12 6.75 7.33
C GLY A 54 4.59 8.08 6.76
N LYS A 55 5.51 9.03 6.52
CA LYS A 55 5.24 10.43 6.12
C LYS A 55 4.20 10.61 4.99
N LEU A 56 4.10 9.68 4.04
CA LEU A 56 3.11 9.76 2.95
C LEU A 56 1.69 9.43 3.43
N ARG A 57 1.54 8.45 4.33
CA ARG A 57 0.26 8.18 5.00
C ARG A 57 -0.15 9.38 5.86
N ASP A 58 0.81 10.04 6.50
CA ASP A 58 0.56 11.26 7.28
C ASP A 58 0.12 12.43 6.39
N ALA A 59 0.75 12.62 5.23
CA ALA A 59 0.33 13.61 4.24
C ALA A 59 -1.09 13.36 3.73
N TRP A 60 -1.43 12.10 3.42
CA TRP A 60 -2.79 11.71 3.05
C TRP A 60 -3.78 11.93 4.20
N ALA A 61 -3.39 11.64 5.45
CA ALA A 61 -4.23 11.87 6.62
C ALA A 61 -4.54 13.35 6.78
N GLN A 62 -3.52 14.22 6.71
CA GLN A 62 -3.71 15.67 6.77
C GLN A 62 -4.60 16.18 5.64
N ALA A 63 -4.40 15.68 4.41
CA ALA A 63 -5.25 16.05 3.29
C ALA A 63 -6.72 15.65 3.52
N PHE A 64 -6.96 14.44 4.02
CA PHE A 64 -8.32 13.98 4.32
C PHE A 64 -8.94 14.68 5.52
N ASP A 65 -8.16 15.06 6.53
CA ASP A 65 -8.65 15.88 7.66
C ASP A 65 -9.14 17.25 7.20
N ALA A 66 -8.43 17.87 6.25
CA ALA A 66 -8.83 19.15 5.66
C ALA A 66 -10.06 19.02 4.75
N LEU A 67 -10.12 17.96 3.94
CA LEU A 67 -11.18 17.78 2.95
C LEU A 67 -12.48 17.20 3.54
N ARG A 68 -12.36 16.41 4.62
CA ARG A 68 -13.44 15.67 5.29
C ARG A 68 -14.31 14.89 4.30
N PRO A 69 -13.74 13.98 3.50
CA PRO A 69 -14.47 13.26 2.46
C PRO A 69 -15.67 12.46 2.99
N GLU A 70 -15.61 11.99 4.25
CA GLU A 70 -16.70 11.32 4.95
C GLU A 70 -17.96 12.20 5.11
N GLN A 71 -17.81 13.52 5.08
CA GLN A 71 -18.91 14.48 5.19
C GLN A 71 -19.51 14.87 3.83
N ARG A 72 -18.85 14.50 2.73
CA ARG A 72 -19.19 14.99 1.38
C ARG A 72 -19.97 14.01 0.51
N ARG A 73 -20.45 12.90 1.07
CA ARG A 73 -21.17 11.82 0.34
C ARG A 73 -20.47 11.45 -0.98
N VAL A 74 -19.16 11.23 -0.92
CA VAL A 74 -18.38 10.87 -2.10
C VAL A 74 -18.78 9.45 -2.56
N GLU A 75 -19.32 9.34 -3.76
CA GLU A 75 -19.74 8.04 -4.34
C GLU A 75 -18.68 7.43 -5.26
N ARG A 76 -17.90 8.27 -5.95
CA ARG A 76 -16.86 7.83 -6.90
C ARG A 76 -15.61 8.70 -6.73
N ALA A 77 -14.44 8.07 -6.84
CA ALA A 77 -13.15 8.75 -6.79
C ALA A 77 -12.17 8.12 -7.77
N LEU A 78 -11.33 8.95 -8.39
CA LEU A 78 -10.20 8.52 -9.20
C LEU A 78 -8.93 8.69 -8.37
N LEU A 79 -8.16 7.61 -8.22
CA LEU A 79 -6.84 7.63 -7.59
C LEU A 79 -5.77 7.45 -8.66
N LEU A 80 -4.89 8.45 -8.78
CA LEU A 80 -3.73 8.38 -9.66
C LEU A 80 -2.51 7.89 -8.88
N GLY A 81 -1.99 6.73 -9.26
CA GLY A 81 -0.97 5.99 -8.52
C GLY A 81 -1.60 5.16 -7.38
N LEU A 82 -1.40 3.84 -7.42
CA LEU A 82 -1.88 2.94 -6.37
C LEU A 82 -0.95 2.97 -5.16
N GLY A 83 0.38 2.97 -5.40
CA GLY A 83 1.39 3.04 -4.34
C GLY A 83 1.30 1.94 -3.27
N GLY A 84 0.58 0.84 -3.54
CA GLY A 84 0.29 -0.22 -2.56
C GLY A 84 -1.04 -0.08 -1.81
N GLY A 85 -1.88 0.91 -2.13
CA GLY A 85 -3.27 1.00 -1.67
C GLY A 85 -3.51 1.77 -0.36
N SER A 86 -2.47 2.34 0.26
CA SER A 86 -2.57 2.97 1.59
C SER A 86 -3.55 4.15 1.66
N ALA A 87 -3.69 4.93 0.58
CA ALA A 87 -4.67 6.03 0.52
C ALA A 87 -6.12 5.51 0.55
N ILE A 88 -6.37 4.39 -0.14
CA ILE A 88 -7.68 3.74 -0.16
C ILE A 88 -8.00 3.17 1.23
N GLU A 89 -7.04 2.47 1.86
CA GLU A 89 -7.20 1.98 3.24
C GLU A 89 -7.59 3.10 4.20
N LEU A 90 -6.90 4.25 4.12
CA LEU A 90 -7.15 5.39 4.99
C LEU A 90 -8.55 6.00 4.76
N LEU A 91 -9.03 6.05 3.51
CA LEU A 91 -10.42 6.44 3.21
C LEU A 91 -11.43 5.47 3.84
N ARG A 92 -11.16 4.16 3.78
CA ARG A 92 -12.04 3.13 4.38
C ARG A 92 -12.06 3.21 5.91
N GLU A 93 -10.91 3.43 6.54
CA GLU A 93 -10.80 3.63 7.99
C GLU A 93 -11.63 4.84 8.45
N ARG A 94 -11.79 5.87 7.60
CA ARG A 94 -12.65 7.05 7.83
C ARG A 94 -14.12 6.84 7.49
N GLY A 95 -14.52 5.63 7.09
CA GLY A 95 -15.91 5.30 6.73
C GLY A 95 -16.34 5.72 5.33
N VAL A 96 -15.43 6.22 4.49
CA VAL A 96 -15.75 6.56 3.10
C VAL A 96 -15.89 5.27 2.28
N ARG A 97 -17.06 5.06 1.67
CA ARG A 97 -17.37 3.85 0.87
C ARG A 97 -17.46 4.11 -0.64
N ALA A 98 -16.91 5.22 -1.11
CA ALA A 98 -16.84 5.56 -2.54
C ALA A 98 -16.26 4.41 -3.39
N HIS A 99 -16.78 4.20 -4.59
CA HIS A 99 -16.11 3.41 -5.63
C HIS A 99 -14.81 4.13 -6.02
N VAL A 100 -13.67 3.42 -5.95
CA VAL A 100 -12.36 4.02 -6.26
C VAL A 100 -11.79 3.33 -7.49
N ASP A 101 -11.67 4.08 -8.57
CA ASP A 101 -10.92 3.68 -9.75
C ASP A 101 -9.46 4.10 -9.54
N ALA A 102 -8.55 3.13 -9.40
CA ALA A 102 -7.14 3.40 -9.22
C ALA A 102 -6.37 3.13 -10.52
N VAL A 103 -5.67 4.15 -11.01
CA VAL A 103 -4.84 4.06 -12.22
C VAL A 103 -3.39 4.01 -11.79
N GLU A 104 -2.73 2.88 -12.02
CA GLU A 104 -1.31 2.67 -11.73
C GLU A 104 -0.58 2.37 -13.04
N LEU A 105 0.51 3.08 -13.26
CA LEU A 105 1.32 2.94 -14.47
C LEU A 105 2.11 1.63 -14.45
N ASP A 106 2.54 1.21 -13.25
CA ASP A 106 3.36 0.02 -13.09
C ASP A 106 2.51 -1.24 -12.81
N PRO A 107 2.37 -2.17 -13.78
CA PRO A 107 1.58 -3.38 -13.58
C PRO A 107 2.14 -4.29 -12.49
N VAL A 108 3.43 -4.18 -12.17
CA VAL A 108 4.05 -4.92 -11.06
C VAL A 108 3.51 -4.43 -9.73
N VAL A 109 3.32 -3.11 -9.57
CA VAL A 109 2.74 -2.52 -8.36
C VAL A 109 1.30 -3.01 -8.16
N VAL A 110 0.52 -3.08 -9.24
CA VAL A 110 -0.85 -3.64 -9.21
C VAL A 110 -0.84 -5.11 -8.78
N ARG A 111 0.08 -5.92 -9.32
CA ARG A 111 0.19 -7.33 -8.95
C ARG A 111 0.54 -7.49 -7.47
N VAL A 112 1.56 -6.78 -6.99
CA VAL A 112 1.99 -6.87 -5.59
C VAL A 112 0.90 -6.40 -4.63
N ALA A 113 0.15 -5.36 -4.98
CA ALA A 113 -0.94 -4.86 -4.13
C ALA A 113 -2.12 -5.84 -3.99
N ARG A 114 -2.19 -6.90 -4.81
CA ARG A 114 -3.24 -7.92 -4.78
C ARG A 114 -2.86 -9.17 -3.96
N GLU A 115 -1.60 -9.31 -3.58
CA GLU A 115 -1.07 -10.45 -2.79
C GLU A 115 -1.19 -10.18 -1.28
#